data_AF-A0A6B3FWA3-F1
#
_entry.id   AF-A0A6B3FWA3-F1
#
_cell.length_a   1.000
_cell.length_b   1.000
_cell.length_c   1.000
_cell.angle_alpha   90.00
_cell.angle_beta   90.00
_cell.angle_gamma   90.00
#
_symmetry.space_group_name_H-M   'P 1'
#
loop_
_entity.id
_entity.type
_entity.pdbx_description
1 polymer ?
#
loop_
_entity_poly.entity_id
_entity_poly.type
_entity_poly.pdbx_seq_one_letter_code
_entity_poly.pdbx_strand_id
1 'polypeptide(L)'
;ATQLAFLEQRPLMDELAGSAAELTSPESSALARIGLANYFAGALLMPYTVFHTAAEAVRYDIELLSARFGVGFETVCHRLSTLQRTGHRGVPFSFLRVDRAGNISKRQSATDFHFSRLGGTCPLWTVYEAFSAPGRTLTQVAEMPDGKRYFWVARTITRGGYSHHAPRAEFAVALGCELRHAHRLVYAEGVALDDPRAATPIGLGCRICERRDCAQRARPPAGGRLAIDPDRRTYVPYPVEGAGLR
;
A
#
# COMPACT_ATOMS: atom_id res chain seq x y z
N ALA A 1 -24.18 -5.02 6.45
CA ALA A 1 -23.03 -5.80 6.97
C ALA A 1 -22.34 -5.13 8.16
N THR A 2 -21.81 -3.91 8.05
CA THR A 2 -21.17 -3.23 9.21
C THR A 2 -22.12 -3.06 10.40
N GLN A 3 -23.35 -2.61 10.17
CA GLN A 3 -24.34 -2.50 11.25
C GLN A 3 -24.70 -3.86 11.87
N LEU A 4 -24.73 -4.93 11.05
CA LEU A 4 -24.93 -6.29 11.54
C LEU A 4 -23.81 -6.71 12.49
N ALA A 5 -22.55 -6.33 12.19
CA ALA A 5 -21.43 -6.58 13.11
C ALA A 5 -21.67 -5.92 14.47
N PHE A 6 -22.12 -4.65 14.49
CA PHE A 6 -22.40 -3.93 15.73
C PHE A 6 -23.56 -4.51 16.53
N LEU A 7 -24.56 -5.10 15.87
CA LEU A 7 -25.71 -5.69 16.55
C LEU A 7 -25.40 -7.10 17.06
N GLU A 8 -24.75 -7.93 16.25
CA GLU A 8 -24.61 -9.37 16.50
C GLU A 8 -23.27 -9.77 17.12
N GLN A 9 -22.22 -8.97 16.91
CA GLN A 9 -20.84 -9.33 17.26
C GLN A 9 -20.22 -8.37 18.28
N ARG A 10 -21.04 -7.54 18.93
CA ARG A 10 -20.55 -6.53 19.89
C ARG A 10 -19.74 -7.13 21.04
N PRO A 11 -20.18 -8.20 21.72
CA PRO A 11 -19.40 -8.79 22.81
C PRO A 11 -17.99 -9.21 22.36
N LEU A 12 -17.88 -9.87 21.20
CA LEU A 12 -16.60 -10.28 20.63
C LEU A 12 -15.72 -9.09 20.26
N MET A 13 -16.29 -8.03 19.68
CA MET A 13 -15.52 -6.82 19.36
C MET A 13 -15.04 -6.09 20.61
N ASP A 14 -15.84 -6.09 21.68
CA ASP A 14 -15.46 -5.52 22.98
C ASP A 14 -14.32 -6.33 23.62
N GLU A 15 -14.39 -7.66 23.56
CA GLU A 15 -13.31 -8.55 24.01
C GLU A 15 -12.00 -8.29 23.25
N LEU A 16 -12.07 -8.32 21.91
CA LEU A 16 -10.90 -8.07 21.06
C LEU A 16 -10.28 -6.69 21.32
N ALA A 17 -11.10 -5.65 21.43
CA ALA A 17 -10.61 -4.31 21.75
C ALA A 17 -10.08 -4.19 23.19
N GLY A 18 -10.68 -4.88 24.16
CA GLY A 18 -10.24 -4.87 25.56
C GLY A 18 -8.93 -5.63 25.80
N SER A 19 -8.64 -6.63 24.97
CA SER A 19 -7.40 -7.42 25.05
C SER A 19 -6.18 -6.76 24.39
N ALA A 20 -6.38 -5.70 23.59
CA ALA A 20 -5.33 -5.04 22.84
C ALA A 20 -4.61 -3.98 23.69
N ALA A 21 -3.40 -4.30 24.15
CA ALA A 21 -2.61 -3.42 25.02
C ALA A 21 -2.20 -2.09 24.35
N GLU A 22 -2.18 -2.01 23.01
CA GLU A 22 -1.85 -0.77 22.31
C GLU A 22 -3.00 0.26 22.28
N LEU A 23 -4.21 -0.13 22.68
CA LEU A 23 -5.38 0.75 22.72
C LEU A 23 -5.44 1.47 24.08
N THR A 24 -4.76 2.60 24.17
CA THR A 24 -4.53 3.30 25.44
C THR A 24 -5.60 4.34 25.81
N SER A 25 -6.64 4.54 24.98
CA SER A 25 -7.71 5.51 25.24
C SER A 25 -9.10 5.01 24.83
N PRO A 26 -10.18 5.53 25.45
CA PRO A 26 -11.56 5.19 25.04
C PRO A 26 -11.82 5.43 23.55
N GLU A 27 -11.27 6.50 22.98
CA GLU A 27 -11.38 6.84 21.55
C GLU A 27 -10.67 5.81 20.68
N SER A 28 -9.47 5.35 21.08
CA SER A 28 -8.75 4.31 20.35
C SER A 28 -9.53 2.98 20.32
N SER A 29 -10.18 2.61 21.43
CA SER A 29 -11.04 1.42 21.51
C SER A 29 -12.32 1.59 20.69
N ALA A 30 -12.92 2.79 20.66
CA ALA A 30 -14.06 3.08 19.81
C ALA A 30 -13.72 2.98 18.31
N LEU A 31 -12.57 3.53 17.91
CA LEU A 31 -12.07 3.42 16.54
C LEU A 31 -11.73 1.97 16.16
N ALA A 32 -11.15 1.19 17.09
CA ALA A 32 -10.87 -0.23 16.88
C ALA A 32 -12.15 -1.02 16.60
N ARG A 33 -13.23 -0.78 17.34
CA ARG A 33 -14.54 -1.40 17.06
C ARG A 33 -15.07 -1.09 15.67
N ILE A 34 -14.93 0.15 15.20
CA ILE A 34 -15.30 0.52 13.83
C ILE A 34 -14.43 -0.24 12.81
N GLY A 35 -13.13 -0.37 13.09
CA GLY A 35 -12.20 -1.18 12.30
C GLY A 35 -12.61 -2.66 12.23
N LEU A 36 -12.92 -3.27 13.38
CA LEU A 36 -13.38 -4.66 13.49
C LEU A 36 -14.72 -4.88 12.78
N ALA A 37 -15.67 -3.97 12.90
CA ALA A 37 -16.94 -4.04 12.18
C ALA A 37 -16.75 -3.96 10.66
N ASN A 38 -15.82 -3.12 10.19
CA ASN A 38 -15.46 -3.05 8.77
C ASN A 38 -14.72 -4.32 8.30
N TYR A 39 -13.85 -4.89 9.14
CA TYR A 39 -13.23 -6.19 8.87
C TYR A 39 -14.29 -7.29 8.74
N PHE A 40 -15.23 -7.38 9.69
CA PHE A 40 -16.35 -8.31 9.65
C PHE A 40 -17.17 -8.13 8.38
N ALA A 41 -17.53 -6.90 8.02
CA ALA A 41 -18.32 -6.63 6.82
C ALA A 41 -17.62 -7.13 5.55
N GLY A 42 -16.30 -6.91 5.44
CA GLY A 42 -15.50 -7.45 4.33
C GLY A 42 -15.45 -8.97 4.35
N ALA A 43 -15.29 -9.59 5.53
CA ALA A 43 -15.24 -11.04 5.68
C ALA A 43 -16.58 -11.74 5.42
N LEU A 44 -17.69 -11.05 5.67
CA LEU A 44 -19.05 -11.51 5.38
C LEU A 44 -19.35 -11.46 3.87
N LEU A 45 -19.03 -10.35 3.21
CA LEU A 45 -19.23 -10.18 1.77
C LEU A 45 -18.29 -11.07 0.94
N MET A 46 -17.10 -11.35 1.48
CA MET A 46 -16.08 -12.19 0.85
C MET A 46 -15.65 -13.31 1.82
N PRO A 47 -16.48 -14.37 1.98
CA PRO A 47 -16.17 -15.48 2.88
C PRO A 47 -14.80 -16.08 2.61
N TYR A 48 -14.03 -16.33 3.66
CA TYR A 48 -12.58 -16.55 3.56
C TYR A 48 -12.18 -17.61 2.51
N THR A 49 -12.69 -18.84 2.64
CA THR A 49 -12.30 -19.95 1.76
C THR A 49 -12.78 -19.73 0.33
N VAL A 50 -13.99 -19.20 0.16
CA VAL A 50 -14.58 -18.93 -1.16
C VAL A 50 -13.78 -17.85 -1.88
N PHE A 51 -13.47 -16.76 -1.19
CA PHE A 51 -12.70 -15.65 -1.73
C PHE A 51 -11.23 -16.01 -1.97
N HIS A 52 -10.59 -16.72 -1.04
CA HIS A 52 -9.22 -17.23 -1.21
C HIS A 52 -9.11 -18.13 -2.44
N THR A 53 -9.99 -19.13 -2.55
CA THR A 53 -10.02 -20.05 -3.72
C THR A 53 -10.23 -19.28 -5.02
N ALA A 54 -11.14 -18.30 -5.02
CA ALA A 54 -11.38 -17.45 -6.19
C ALA A 54 -10.13 -16.64 -6.54
N ALA A 55 -9.48 -16.01 -5.55
CA ALA A 55 -8.29 -15.20 -5.75
C ALA A 55 -7.11 -16.00 -6.32
N GLU A 56 -6.87 -17.23 -5.83
CA GLU A 56 -5.86 -18.12 -6.41
C GLU A 56 -6.22 -18.49 -7.86
N ALA A 57 -7.47 -18.88 -8.11
CA ALA A 57 -7.92 -19.34 -9.42
C ALA A 57 -7.80 -18.27 -10.52
N VAL A 58 -8.05 -17.00 -10.17
CA VAL A 58 -7.92 -15.88 -11.11
C VAL A 58 -6.59 -15.15 -11.01
N ARG A 59 -5.59 -15.76 -10.36
CA ARG A 59 -4.24 -15.18 -10.18
C ARG A 59 -4.29 -13.73 -9.66
N TYR A 60 -5.12 -13.52 -8.65
CA TYR A 60 -5.26 -12.24 -7.95
C TYR A 60 -5.71 -11.06 -8.83
N ASP A 61 -6.43 -11.31 -9.92
CA ASP A 61 -7.10 -10.24 -10.69
C ASP A 61 -8.14 -9.50 -9.82
N ILE A 62 -7.80 -8.28 -9.42
CA ILE A 62 -8.60 -7.45 -8.52
C ILE A 62 -9.91 -7.02 -9.20
N GLU A 63 -9.89 -6.74 -10.51
CA GLU A 63 -11.07 -6.27 -11.23
C GLU A 63 -12.06 -7.41 -11.44
N LEU A 64 -11.57 -8.61 -11.77
CA LEU A 64 -12.40 -9.80 -11.89
C LEU A 64 -12.98 -10.23 -10.53
N LEU A 65 -12.19 -10.15 -9.46
CA LEU A 65 -12.69 -10.37 -8.09
C LEU A 65 -13.75 -9.32 -7.72
N SER A 66 -13.53 -8.06 -8.08
CA SER A 66 -14.50 -6.98 -7.86
C SER A 66 -15.84 -7.29 -8.53
N ALA A 67 -15.81 -7.69 -9.80
CA ALA A 67 -16.99 -8.09 -10.55
C ALA A 67 -17.68 -9.31 -9.92
N ARG A 68 -16.91 -10.35 -9.56
CA ARG A 68 -17.44 -11.61 -8.99
C ARG A 68 -18.13 -11.44 -7.64
N PHE A 69 -17.61 -10.58 -6.78
CA PHE A 69 -18.13 -10.37 -5.43
C PHE A 69 -19.00 -9.11 -5.30
N GLY A 70 -19.20 -8.36 -6.39
CA GLY A 70 -20.04 -7.15 -6.41
C GLY A 70 -19.50 -6.03 -5.50
N VAL A 71 -18.18 -5.90 -5.38
CA VAL A 71 -17.53 -4.92 -4.49
C VAL A 71 -16.48 -4.10 -5.23
N GLY A 72 -16.23 -2.88 -4.76
CA GLY A 72 -15.23 -1.99 -5.36
C GLY A 72 -13.79 -2.45 -5.17
N PHE A 73 -12.89 -1.90 -6.01
CA PHE A 73 -11.46 -2.24 -6.06
C PHE A 73 -10.76 -2.17 -4.69
N GLU A 74 -11.01 -1.09 -3.92
CA GLU A 74 -10.44 -0.92 -2.58
C GLU A 74 -10.88 -2.03 -1.61
N THR A 75 -12.13 -2.47 -1.70
CA THR A 75 -12.71 -3.50 -0.84
C THR A 75 -12.08 -4.86 -1.11
N VAL A 76 -11.82 -5.19 -2.39
CA VAL A 76 -11.07 -6.39 -2.78
C VAL A 76 -9.64 -6.34 -2.26
N CYS A 77 -8.94 -5.22 -2.47
CA CYS A 77 -7.56 -5.05 -1.98
C CYS A 77 -7.46 -5.20 -0.46
N HIS A 78 -8.41 -4.61 0.27
CA HIS A 78 -8.53 -4.77 1.72
C HIS A 78 -8.71 -6.22 2.14
N ARG A 79 -9.52 -6.99 1.39
CA ARG A 79 -9.74 -8.40 1.70
C ARG A 79 -8.49 -9.23 1.41
N LEU A 80 -7.84 -8.99 0.28
CA LEU A 80 -6.60 -9.65 -0.11
C LEU A 80 -5.51 -9.48 0.95
N SER A 81 -5.36 -8.30 1.55
CA SER A 81 -4.39 -8.05 2.64
C SER A 81 -4.70 -8.77 3.96
N THR A 82 -5.85 -9.45 4.08
CA THR A 82 -6.26 -10.17 5.31
C THR A 82 -6.21 -11.69 5.18
N LEU A 83 -5.74 -12.23 4.05
CA LEU A 83 -5.73 -13.68 3.81
C LEU A 83 -4.57 -14.40 4.53
N GLN A 84 -4.54 -14.33 5.87
CA GLN A 84 -3.46 -14.85 6.72
C GLN A 84 -3.86 -15.97 7.69
N ARG A 85 -4.98 -16.66 7.46
CA ARG A 85 -5.42 -17.82 8.26
C ARG A 85 -4.38 -18.93 8.17
N THR A 86 -3.96 -19.46 9.31
CA THR A 86 -3.04 -20.59 9.40
C THR A 86 -3.56 -21.78 8.59
N GLY A 87 -2.68 -22.41 7.81
CA GLY A 87 -3.02 -23.52 6.90
C GLY A 87 -3.63 -23.11 5.55
N HIS A 88 -4.09 -21.87 5.39
CA HIS A 88 -4.78 -21.40 4.17
C HIS A 88 -4.40 -19.96 3.80
N ARG A 89 -3.10 -19.64 3.79
CA ARG A 89 -2.61 -18.29 3.50
C ARG A 89 -2.66 -17.95 2.00
N GLY A 90 -3.04 -16.71 1.69
CA GLY A 90 -2.85 -16.12 0.36
C GLY A 90 -1.47 -15.44 0.23
N VAL A 91 -1.28 -14.67 -0.84
CA VAL A 91 -0.11 -13.78 -0.97
C VAL A 91 -0.09 -12.78 0.20
N PRO A 92 1.04 -12.62 0.92
CA PRO A 92 1.17 -11.63 1.98
C PRO A 92 1.26 -10.23 1.39
N PHE A 93 0.13 -9.53 1.35
CA PHE A 93 0.06 -8.17 0.82
C PHE A 93 0.20 -7.10 1.90
N SER A 94 0.80 -5.99 1.49
CA SER A 94 0.66 -4.66 2.10
C SER A 94 -0.32 -3.83 1.28
N PHE A 95 -1.27 -3.21 1.96
CA PHE A 95 -2.33 -2.38 1.40
C PHE A 95 -2.22 -0.96 1.93
N LEU A 96 -2.29 0.02 1.01
CA LEU A 96 -2.23 1.45 1.35
C LEU A 96 -3.26 2.24 0.55
N ARG A 97 -3.72 3.35 1.15
CA ARG A 97 -4.54 4.37 0.47
C ARG A 97 -3.98 5.75 0.69
N VAL A 98 -3.67 6.46 -0.39
CA VAL A 98 -3.05 7.79 -0.37
C VAL A 98 -3.87 8.79 -1.17
N ASP A 99 -3.77 10.07 -0.85
CA ASP A 99 -4.30 11.16 -1.67
C ASP A 99 -3.21 11.83 -2.53
N ARG A 100 -3.61 12.81 -3.34
CA ARG A 100 -2.70 13.54 -4.24
C ARG A 100 -1.61 14.33 -3.51
N ALA A 101 -1.84 14.69 -2.24
CA ALA A 101 -0.89 15.42 -1.42
C ALA A 101 0.11 14.49 -0.70
N GLY A 102 -0.06 13.18 -0.83
CA GLY A 102 0.79 12.20 -0.16
C GLY A 102 0.32 11.79 1.23
N ASN A 103 -0.88 12.21 1.66
CA ASN A 103 -1.41 11.78 2.94
C ASN A 103 -1.91 10.34 2.82
N ILE A 104 -1.30 9.44 3.58
CA ILE A 104 -1.69 8.04 3.60
C ILE A 104 -2.71 7.84 4.71
N SER A 105 -3.97 7.63 4.31
CA SER A 105 -5.12 7.54 5.21
C SER A 105 -5.45 6.11 5.64
N LYS A 106 -4.81 5.10 5.03
CA LYS A 106 -4.99 3.69 5.43
C LYS A 106 -3.73 2.88 5.17
N ARG A 107 -3.36 2.03 6.13
CA ARG A 107 -2.23 1.10 6.07
C ARG A 107 -2.64 -0.23 6.69
N GLN A 108 -2.41 -1.31 5.98
CA GLN A 108 -2.60 -2.67 6.48
C GLN A 108 -1.51 -3.54 5.88
N SER A 109 -0.95 -4.46 6.66
CA SER A 109 0.09 -5.35 6.15
C SER A 109 -0.02 -6.71 6.78
N ALA A 110 0.13 -7.75 5.95
CA ALA A 110 0.25 -9.13 6.39
C ALA A 110 1.66 -9.44 6.96
N THR A 111 2.67 -8.65 6.60
CA THR A 111 4.07 -8.84 7.00
C THR A 111 4.72 -7.53 7.42
N ASP A 112 5.88 -7.62 8.07
CA ASP A 112 6.74 -6.46 8.29
C ASP A 112 7.22 -5.91 6.94
N PHE A 113 6.74 -4.72 6.62
CA PHE A 113 7.01 -4.03 5.37
C PHE A 113 7.38 -2.57 5.67
N HIS A 114 8.25 -1.97 4.86
CA HIS A 114 8.83 -0.65 5.14
C HIS A 114 7.77 0.45 5.31
N PHE A 115 6.63 0.37 4.62
CA PHE A 115 5.54 1.34 4.76
C PHE A 115 4.43 0.93 5.75
N SER A 116 4.65 -0.11 6.56
CA SER A 116 3.66 -0.59 7.54
C SER A 116 3.37 0.41 8.65
N ARG A 117 4.35 1.24 9.03
CA ARG A 117 4.21 2.23 10.13
C ARG A 117 4.46 3.67 9.70
N LEU A 118 5.51 3.93 8.92
CA LEU A 118 5.95 5.28 8.54
C LEU A 118 6.41 5.32 7.08
N GLY A 119 6.57 6.53 6.55
CA GLY A 119 7.05 6.77 5.18
C GLY A 119 5.98 6.56 4.10
N GLY A 120 6.46 6.33 2.88
CA GLY A 120 5.63 6.13 1.68
C GLY A 120 5.51 7.35 0.80
N THR A 121 6.33 8.38 1.00
CA THR A 121 6.24 9.68 0.30
C THR A 121 7.26 9.83 -0.84
N CYS A 122 7.84 8.73 -1.31
CA CYS A 122 8.75 8.78 -2.45
C CYS A 122 7.96 9.01 -3.75
N PRO A 123 8.19 10.11 -4.49
CA PRO A 123 7.43 10.40 -5.71
C PRO A 123 7.73 9.45 -6.86
N LEU A 124 8.80 8.66 -6.79
CA LEU A 124 9.13 7.61 -7.77
C LEU A 124 8.31 6.33 -7.57
N TRP A 125 7.49 6.26 -6.50
CA TRP A 125 6.64 5.12 -6.24
C TRP A 125 5.34 5.22 -7.05
N THR A 126 4.98 4.15 -7.75
CA THR A 126 3.87 4.11 -8.73
C THR A 126 2.50 4.49 -8.17
N VAL A 127 2.30 4.43 -6.85
CA VAL A 127 1.06 4.91 -6.23
C VAL A 127 0.77 6.38 -6.52
N TYR A 128 1.82 7.20 -6.68
CA TYR A 128 1.69 8.61 -7.05
C TYR A 128 1.48 8.81 -8.54
N GLU A 129 2.09 7.97 -9.36
CA GLU A 129 1.88 7.95 -10.80
C GLU A 129 0.43 7.62 -11.17
N ALA A 130 -0.26 6.81 -10.35
CA ALA A 130 -1.66 6.46 -10.56
C ALA A 130 -2.58 7.68 -10.75
N PHE A 131 -2.29 8.81 -10.09
CA PHE A 131 -3.05 10.06 -10.24
C PHE A 131 -2.89 10.73 -11.61
N SER A 132 -1.89 10.34 -12.40
CA SER A 132 -1.67 10.78 -13.78
C SER A 132 -2.36 9.88 -14.79
N ALA A 133 -2.85 8.71 -14.36
CA ALA A 133 -3.58 7.75 -15.19
C ALA A 133 -4.87 7.27 -14.48
N PRO A 134 -5.85 8.17 -14.22
CA PRO A 134 -7.00 7.82 -13.40
C PRO A 134 -7.77 6.59 -13.92
N GLY A 135 -8.11 5.69 -13.01
CA GLY A 135 -8.83 4.45 -13.33
C GLY A 135 -8.00 3.38 -14.06
N ARG A 136 -6.75 3.63 -14.45
CA ARG A 136 -5.85 2.60 -14.98
C ARG A 136 -5.08 1.91 -13.85
N THR A 137 -4.94 0.60 -13.96
CA THR A 137 -4.11 -0.19 -13.06
C THR A 137 -2.65 -0.10 -13.53
N LEU A 138 -1.77 0.41 -12.67
CA LEU A 138 -0.33 0.53 -12.88
C LEU A 138 0.42 -0.49 -12.05
N THR A 139 1.59 -0.91 -12.53
CA THR A 139 2.43 -1.89 -11.86
C THR A 139 3.86 -1.43 -11.76
N GLN A 140 4.58 -1.82 -10.70
CA GLN A 140 5.98 -1.47 -10.54
C GLN A 140 6.74 -2.55 -9.76
N VAL A 141 7.90 -2.95 -10.27
CA VAL A 141 8.94 -3.58 -9.45
C VAL A 141 9.73 -2.46 -8.79
N ALA A 142 9.70 -2.40 -7.46
CA ALA A 142 10.34 -1.35 -6.69
C ALA A 142 11.40 -1.94 -5.76
N GLU A 143 12.57 -1.30 -5.70
CA GLU A 143 13.66 -1.68 -4.80
C GLU A 143 13.83 -0.63 -3.70
N MET A 144 13.85 -1.09 -2.45
CA MET A 144 14.11 -0.27 -1.27
C MET A 144 15.63 -0.05 -1.08
N PRO A 145 16.05 0.96 -0.30
CA PRO A 145 17.48 1.23 -0.08
C PRO A 145 18.27 0.05 0.51
N ASP A 146 17.61 -0.87 1.21
CA ASP A 146 18.20 -2.10 1.76
C ASP A 146 18.26 -3.27 0.74
N GLY A 147 17.93 -3.02 -0.52
CA GLY A 147 17.95 -4.01 -1.61
C GLY A 147 16.72 -4.91 -1.67
N LYS A 148 15.79 -4.82 -0.73
CA LYS A 148 14.55 -5.61 -0.80
C LYS A 148 13.66 -5.13 -1.94
N ARG A 149 13.12 -6.08 -2.71
CA ARG A 149 12.28 -5.81 -3.88
C ARG A 149 10.84 -6.21 -3.65
N TYR A 150 9.95 -5.36 -4.14
CA TYR A 150 8.51 -5.52 -4.01
C TYR A 150 7.85 -5.32 -5.37
N PHE A 151 6.75 -6.04 -5.59
CA PHE A 151 5.88 -5.80 -6.73
C PHE A 151 4.64 -5.06 -6.25
N TRP A 152 4.34 -3.93 -6.89
CA TRP A 152 3.23 -3.04 -6.58
C TRP A 152 2.21 -3.04 -7.70
N VAL A 153 0.94 -3.01 -7.31
CA VAL A 153 -0.21 -2.70 -8.16
C VAL A 153 -0.89 -1.47 -7.58
N ALA A 154 -1.13 -0.44 -8.39
CA ALA A 154 -1.77 0.80 -7.96
C ALA A 154 -2.86 1.28 -8.92
N ARG A 155 -3.94 1.84 -8.39
CA ARG A 155 -5.05 2.41 -9.18
C ARG A 155 -5.76 3.52 -8.40
N THR A 156 -6.21 4.56 -9.09
CA THR A 156 -7.09 5.55 -8.44
C THR A 156 -8.51 5.05 -8.28
N ILE A 157 -9.13 5.50 -7.20
CA ILE A 157 -10.54 5.32 -6.90
C ILE A 157 -11.16 6.68 -6.58
N THR A 158 -12.47 6.73 -6.70
CA THR A 158 -13.24 7.94 -6.43
C THR A 158 -14.36 7.62 -5.46
N ARG A 159 -14.59 8.51 -4.49
CA ARG A 159 -15.70 8.41 -3.53
C ARG A 159 -16.49 9.72 -3.51
N GLY A 160 -17.81 9.61 -3.33
CA GLY A 160 -18.70 10.76 -3.33
C GLY A 160 -18.94 11.34 -4.72
N GLY A 161 -19.30 12.62 -4.79
CA GLY A 161 -19.63 13.30 -6.04
C GLY A 161 -20.94 12.80 -6.68
N TYR A 162 -21.97 12.52 -5.88
CA TYR A 162 -23.28 12.03 -6.35
C TYR A 162 -24.22 13.13 -6.87
N SER A 163 -23.73 14.36 -7.00
CA SER A 163 -24.42 15.47 -7.66
C SER A 163 -23.39 16.41 -8.31
N HIS A 164 -23.85 17.27 -9.23
CA HIS A 164 -22.97 18.16 -9.99
C HIS A 164 -22.09 19.07 -9.11
N HIS A 165 -22.61 19.47 -7.94
CA HIS A 165 -21.90 20.34 -7.00
C HIS A 165 -21.32 19.60 -5.79
N ALA A 166 -21.51 18.27 -5.70
CA ALA A 166 -20.98 17.51 -4.57
C ALA A 166 -19.46 17.37 -4.69
N PRO A 167 -18.71 17.60 -3.59
CA PRO A 167 -17.29 17.34 -3.58
C PRO A 167 -17.01 15.86 -3.85
N ARG A 168 -15.90 15.62 -4.54
CA ARG A 168 -15.44 14.29 -4.95
C ARG A 168 -14.07 14.04 -4.32
N ALA A 169 -13.95 12.94 -3.59
CA ALA A 169 -12.67 12.52 -3.03
C ALA A 169 -11.98 11.55 -4.00
N GLU A 170 -10.74 11.84 -4.35
CA GLU A 170 -9.89 10.98 -5.17
C GLU A 170 -8.76 10.40 -4.30
N PHE A 171 -8.56 9.09 -4.40
CA PHE A 171 -7.48 8.39 -3.72
C PHE A 171 -6.78 7.43 -4.67
N ALA A 172 -5.52 7.11 -4.41
CA ALA A 172 -4.85 5.96 -5.01
C ALA A 172 -4.79 4.83 -3.99
N VAL A 173 -5.17 3.63 -4.42
CA VAL A 173 -5.01 2.38 -3.68
C VAL A 173 -3.79 1.67 -4.21
N ALA A 174 -2.93 1.18 -3.32
CA ALA A 174 -1.79 0.35 -3.65
C ALA A 174 -1.86 -0.99 -2.90
N LEU A 175 -1.59 -2.06 -3.62
CA LEU A 175 -1.44 -3.41 -3.10
C LEU A 175 -0.07 -3.94 -3.52
N GLY A 176 0.76 -4.33 -2.56
CA GLY A 176 2.13 -4.77 -2.84
C GLY A 176 2.52 -6.02 -2.08
N CYS A 177 3.42 -6.80 -2.65
CA CYS A 177 3.98 -8.00 -2.03
C CYS A 177 5.49 -8.09 -2.30
N GLU A 178 6.20 -8.92 -1.54
CA GLU A 178 7.59 -9.25 -1.87
C GLU A 178 7.69 -9.81 -3.28
N LEU A 179 8.74 -9.45 -4.02
CA LEU A 179 8.90 -9.79 -5.45
C LEU A 179 8.80 -11.31 -5.70
N ARG A 180 9.24 -12.15 -4.76
CA ARG A 180 9.12 -13.62 -4.85
C ARG A 180 7.68 -14.12 -5.01
N HIS A 181 6.68 -13.33 -4.63
CA HIS A 181 5.27 -13.67 -4.77
C HIS A 181 4.63 -13.10 -6.05
N ALA A 182 5.32 -12.21 -6.77
CA ALA A 182 4.77 -11.48 -7.91
C ALA A 182 4.30 -12.39 -9.05
N HIS A 183 4.99 -13.52 -9.29
CA HIS A 183 4.63 -14.50 -10.33
C HIS A 183 3.20 -15.07 -10.18
N ARG A 184 2.62 -14.99 -8.97
CA ARG A 184 1.26 -15.45 -8.69
C ARG A 184 0.18 -14.47 -9.16
N LEU A 185 0.55 -13.22 -9.42
CA LEU A 185 -0.38 -12.16 -9.83
C LEU A 185 -0.45 -12.10 -11.36
N VAL A 186 -1.65 -11.94 -11.91
CA VAL A 186 -1.86 -11.68 -13.35
C VAL A 186 -1.14 -10.40 -13.79
N TYR A 187 -1.05 -9.41 -12.91
CA TYR A 187 -0.39 -8.13 -13.16
C TYR A 187 1.12 -8.21 -13.43
N ALA A 188 1.76 -9.33 -13.08
CA ALA A 188 3.18 -9.53 -13.35
C ALA A 188 3.45 -10.11 -14.76
N GLU A 189 2.41 -10.43 -15.54
CA GLU A 189 2.58 -10.88 -16.92
C GLU A 189 3.29 -9.84 -17.78
N GLY A 190 4.32 -10.28 -18.52
CA GLY A 190 5.14 -9.39 -19.35
C GLY A 190 6.13 -8.52 -18.57
N VAL A 191 6.18 -8.62 -17.24
CA VAL A 191 7.15 -7.89 -16.40
C VAL A 191 8.40 -8.73 -16.21
N ALA A 192 9.57 -8.13 -16.45
CA ALA A 192 10.88 -8.77 -16.22
C ALA A 192 11.20 -8.82 -14.72
N LEU A 193 10.62 -9.79 -14.00
CA LEU A 193 10.78 -9.93 -12.55
C LEU A 193 12.22 -10.29 -12.14
N ASP A 194 12.95 -11.01 -12.98
CA ASP A 194 14.31 -11.49 -12.70
C ASP A 194 15.41 -10.52 -13.14
N ASP A 195 15.07 -9.45 -13.86
CA ASP A 195 16.04 -8.43 -14.29
C ASP A 195 16.17 -7.34 -13.20
N PRO A 196 17.31 -7.23 -12.49
CA PRO A 196 17.51 -6.17 -11.51
C PRO A 196 17.35 -4.76 -12.07
N ARG A 197 17.58 -4.58 -13.37
CA ARG A 197 17.46 -3.27 -14.05
C ARG A 197 16.01 -2.83 -14.24
N ALA A 198 15.06 -3.76 -14.14
CA ALA A 198 13.63 -3.45 -14.20
C ALA A 198 13.11 -2.86 -12.88
N ALA A 199 13.86 -3.01 -11.78
CA ALA A 199 13.46 -2.48 -10.48
C ALA A 199 13.72 -0.97 -10.39
N THR A 200 12.67 -0.19 -10.12
CA THR A 200 12.82 1.24 -9.86
C THR A 200 13.39 1.45 -8.46
N PRO A 201 14.51 2.17 -8.29
CA PRO A 201 15.06 2.48 -6.98
C PRO A 201 14.22 3.54 -6.27
N ILE A 202 13.39 3.11 -5.32
CA ILE A 202 12.57 4.01 -4.50
C ILE A 202 13.13 4.15 -3.08
N GLY A 203 12.51 4.99 -2.26
CA GLY A 203 12.90 5.19 -0.87
C GLY A 203 11.70 5.38 0.06
N LEU A 204 11.99 5.56 1.35
CA LEU A 204 10.95 5.76 2.36
C LEU A 204 10.35 7.18 2.38
N GLY A 205 11.12 8.14 1.88
CA GLY A 205 10.87 9.58 1.90
C GLY A 205 12.20 10.31 1.97
N CYS A 206 12.34 11.47 1.32
CA CYS A 206 13.66 12.07 1.07
C CYS A 206 14.53 12.29 2.32
N ARG A 207 13.93 12.70 3.46
CA ARG A 207 14.68 12.92 4.71
C ARG A 207 15.29 11.66 5.30
N ILE A 208 14.74 10.48 5.05
CA ILE A 208 15.21 9.21 5.62
C ILE A 208 15.70 8.24 4.53
N CYS A 209 15.87 8.72 3.30
CA CYS A 209 16.32 7.92 2.17
C CYS A 209 17.84 8.00 2.04
N GLU A 210 18.50 6.84 2.07
CA GLU A 210 19.96 6.72 2.02
C GLU A 210 20.54 6.71 0.59
N ARG A 211 19.70 6.66 -0.45
CA ARG A 211 20.15 6.63 -1.85
C ARG A 211 20.90 7.90 -2.24
N ARG A 212 22.16 7.80 -2.65
CA ARG A 212 22.99 8.97 -2.97
C ARG A 212 22.79 9.51 -4.39
N ASP A 213 22.28 8.69 -5.30
CA ASP A 213 22.17 8.99 -6.72
C ASP A 213 20.69 9.16 -7.13
N CYS A 214 20.06 10.25 -6.71
CA CYS A 214 18.62 10.48 -6.92
C CYS A 214 18.34 11.90 -7.40
N ALA A 215 18.11 12.07 -8.71
CA ALA A 215 17.72 13.35 -9.30
C ALA A 215 16.41 13.92 -8.71
N GLN A 216 15.50 13.06 -8.26
CA GLN A 216 14.18 13.44 -7.76
C GLN A 216 14.19 13.89 -6.28
N ARG A 217 15.37 13.92 -5.63
CA ARG A 217 15.49 14.21 -4.19
C ARG A 217 14.97 15.62 -3.86
N ALA A 218 13.92 15.68 -3.04
CA ALA A 218 13.24 16.93 -2.69
C ALA A 218 13.70 17.56 -1.37
N ARG A 219 14.38 16.81 -0.50
CA ARG A 219 14.89 17.30 0.81
C ARG A 219 16.28 16.68 1.09
N PRO A 220 17.16 17.41 1.80
CA PRO A 220 18.40 16.82 2.28
C PRO A 220 18.08 15.64 3.21
N PRO A 221 18.83 14.53 3.12
CA PRO A 221 18.71 13.44 4.07
C PRO A 221 19.11 13.92 5.48
N ALA A 222 18.48 13.36 6.51
CA ALA A 222 18.77 13.67 7.90
C ALA A 222 20.13 13.10 8.34
N GLY A 223 20.57 12.02 7.69
CA GLY A 223 21.89 11.42 7.89
C GLY A 223 22.88 11.81 6.79
N GLY A 224 24.16 11.93 7.18
CA GLY A 224 25.27 12.27 6.30
C GLY A 224 25.56 13.78 6.23
N ARG A 225 26.78 14.12 5.80
CA ARG A 225 27.21 15.52 5.59
C ARG A 225 26.97 15.91 4.13
N LEU A 226 26.36 17.07 3.90
CA LEU A 226 26.13 17.58 2.54
C LEU A 226 27.45 17.98 1.89
N ALA A 227 27.65 17.54 0.64
CA ALA A 227 28.75 17.95 -0.21
C ALA A 227 28.40 19.29 -0.88
N ILE A 228 28.69 20.40 -0.22
CA ILE A 228 28.40 21.75 -0.73
C ILE A 228 29.64 22.27 -1.44
N ASP A 229 29.50 22.53 -2.74
CA ASP A 229 30.54 23.11 -3.59
C ASP A 229 29.90 24.23 -4.44
N PRO A 230 30.22 25.51 -4.17
CA PRO A 230 29.62 26.64 -4.88
C PRO A 230 30.04 26.71 -6.36
N ASP A 231 31.15 26.07 -6.74
CA ASP A 231 31.69 26.09 -8.10
C ASP A 231 31.20 24.91 -8.94
N ARG A 232 30.42 24.00 -8.34
CA ARG A 232 29.93 22.79 -9.00
C ARG A 232 28.42 22.66 -8.93
N ARG A 233 27.78 22.54 -10.10
CA ARG A 233 26.36 22.18 -10.22
C ARG A 233 26.23 20.67 -10.42
N THR A 234 25.59 19.97 -9.48
CA THR A 234 25.28 18.54 -9.57
C THR A 234 23.86 18.31 -10.08
N TYR A 235 23.63 17.19 -10.77
CA TYR A 235 22.28 16.80 -11.19
C TYR A 235 21.45 16.25 -10.02
N VAL A 236 22.12 15.69 -9.00
CA VAL A 236 21.52 15.24 -7.75
C VAL A 236 21.37 16.44 -6.80
N PRO A 237 20.16 16.80 -6.37
CA PRO A 237 19.96 17.79 -5.31
C PRO A 237 20.46 17.27 -3.96
N TYR A 238 21.05 18.12 -3.13
CA TYR A 238 21.55 17.77 -1.79
C TYR A 238 22.52 16.56 -1.80
N PRO A 239 23.61 16.59 -2.57
CA PRO A 239 24.59 15.51 -2.59
C PRO A 239 25.20 15.32 -1.20
N VAL A 240 25.51 14.07 -0.85
CA VAL A 240 26.12 13.70 0.45
C VAL A 240 27.54 13.23 0.21
N GLU A 241 28.46 13.59 1.09
CA GLU A 241 29.86 13.19 1.01
C GLU A 241 30.05 11.67 0.96
N GLY A 242 31.09 11.23 0.25
CA GLY A 242 31.34 9.81 -0.04
C GLY A 242 30.50 9.26 -1.19
N ALA A 243 29.70 10.09 -1.88
CA ALA A 243 29.29 9.78 -3.24
C ALA A 243 30.55 9.77 -4.12
N GLY A 244 30.89 8.62 -4.69
CA GLY A 244 31.85 8.57 -5.78
C GLY A 244 31.31 9.45 -6.89
N LEU A 245 31.87 10.65 -7.03
CA LEU A 245 31.58 11.59 -8.09
C LEU A 245 32.10 10.94 -9.38
N ARG A 246 31.24 10.18 -10.06
CA ARG A 246 31.43 9.89 -11.48
C ARG A 246 30.98 11.09 -12.28
#